data_AF-A0A3B9GAV1-F1
#
_entry.id   AF-A0A3B9GAV1-F1
#
_cell.length_a   1.000
_cell.length_b   1.000
_cell.length_c   1.000
_cell.angle_alpha   90.00
_cell.angle_beta   90.00
_cell.angle_gamma   90.00
#
_symmetry.space_group_name_H-M   'P 1'
#
loop_
_entity.id
_entity.type
_entity.pdbx_description
1 polymer ?
#
loop_
_entity_poly.entity_id
_entity_poly.type
_entity_poly.pdbx_seq_one_letter_code
_entity_poly.pdbx_strand_id
1 'polypeptide(L)'
;LNWRTLRGKKGDLYADVYSAWPKNSEIMVGSAPEVRSRAGWAKFSIEIDGEVLSEDEFSPWILGRKKIELEIPKHAKILTLKTQNEDRRKGGGFILGKGDCLFWGGGQLLLSNGQSLQFSELQKQGKLTFNGIRTNVDGRPDIEKIQTGEDYGAGPVVIAGKPFRESLPAQPNGKGEVRIDLSNLNANGLSVEFGADYPQGQVSKYQRHTFSVRSKGESAQFLTVIEPFEEESSSMIKAVEALSATELKVSLKDGRQHRISIKGLHREDKPSVSFKEFKAGKVLAEEKS
;
A
#
# COMPACT_ATOMS: atom_id res chain seq x y z
N LEU A 1 -22.61 10.93 -1.86
CA LEU A 1 -22.03 9.97 -2.83
C LEU A 1 -21.16 10.73 -3.82
N ASN A 2 -19.92 10.28 -4.11
CA ASN A 2 -19.06 10.94 -5.09
C ASN A 2 -19.53 10.57 -6.51
N TRP A 3 -20.14 11.53 -7.22
CA TRP A 3 -20.70 11.36 -8.57
C TRP A 3 -19.69 10.76 -9.58
N ARG A 4 -18.39 11.01 -9.36
CA ARG A 4 -17.29 10.50 -10.20
C ARG A 4 -17.10 8.98 -10.12
N THR A 5 -17.57 8.33 -9.05
CA THR A 5 -17.48 6.86 -8.89
C THR A 5 -18.64 6.10 -9.52
N LEU A 6 -19.80 6.74 -9.72
CA LEU A 6 -21.05 6.05 -10.09
C LEU A 6 -21.41 6.14 -11.57
N ARG A 7 -20.81 7.08 -12.32
CA ARG A 7 -21.16 7.35 -13.72
C ARG A 7 -19.99 7.21 -14.70
N GLY A 8 -18.89 6.58 -14.29
CA GLY A 8 -17.80 6.26 -15.20
C GLY A 8 -18.27 5.30 -16.29
N LYS A 9 -17.86 5.53 -17.55
CA LYS A 9 -18.02 4.53 -18.62
C LYS A 9 -16.92 3.48 -18.46
N LYS A 10 -17.25 2.22 -18.78
CA LYS A 10 -16.24 1.16 -18.89
C LYS A 10 -15.33 1.49 -20.07
N GLY A 11 -14.04 1.29 -19.90
CA GLY A 11 -13.02 1.57 -20.90
C GLY A 11 -11.65 1.59 -20.24
N ASP A 12 -10.63 1.46 -21.07
CA ASP A 12 -9.26 1.58 -20.62
C ASP A 12 -8.90 3.07 -20.53
N LEU A 13 -8.18 3.43 -19.46
CA LEU A 13 -7.60 4.75 -19.30
C LEU A 13 -6.09 4.56 -19.35
N TYR A 14 -5.47 5.02 -20.43
CA TYR A 14 -4.02 4.95 -20.54
C TYR A 14 -3.38 6.22 -20.02
N ALA A 15 -2.49 6.06 -19.06
CA ALA A 15 -1.71 7.17 -18.53
C ALA A 15 -0.37 6.66 -17.99
N ASP A 16 0.70 7.34 -18.37
CA ASP A 16 2.01 7.17 -17.76
C ASP A 16 2.18 8.22 -16.66
N VAL A 17 2.68 7.78 -15.50
CA VAL A 17 2.94 8.66 -14.36
C VAL A 17 4.41 8.57 -13.97
N TYR A 18 5.10 9.70 -14.07
CA TYR A 18 6.52 9.82 -13.75
C TYR A 18 6.67 10.62 -12.46
N SER A 19 7.04 9.95 -11.35
CA SER A 19 7.49 10.64 -10.14
C SER A 19 8.96 11.00 -10.29
N ALA A 20 9.24 12.27 -10.57
CA ALA A 20 10.57 12.76 -10.90
C ALA A 20 11.33 13.32 -9.68
N TRP A 21 10.60 13.84 -8.69
CA TRP A 21 11.18 14.32 -7.43
C TRP A 21 10.25 14.02 -6.24
N PRO A 22 10.79 13.65 -5.06
CA PRO A 22 12.20 13.43 -4.75
C PRO A 22 12.74 12.15 -5.41
N LYS A 23 14.06 12.14 -5.71
CA LYS A 23 14.71 11.01 -6.40
C LYS A 23 14.55 9.67 -5.68
N ASN A 24 14.44 9.72 -4.35
CA ASN A 24 14.12 8.58 -3.51
C ASN A 24 12.75 8.81 -2.88
N SER A 25 11.74 8.09 -3.35
CA SER A 25 10.38 8.12 -2.82
C SER A 25 9.76 6.73 -2.80
N GLU A 26 8.79 6.54 -1.92
CA GLU A 26 7.93 5.36 -1.95
C GLU A 26 6.77 5.64 -2.93
N ILE A 27 6.66 4.84 -3.98
CA ILE A 27 5.54 4.87 -4.90
C ILE A 27 4.54 3.79 -4.48
N MET A 28 3.26 4.17 -4.37
CA MET A 28 2.17 3.28 -4.03
C MET A 28 1.09 3.36 -5.09
N VAL A 29 0.64 2.20 -5.58
CA VAL A 29 -0.46 2.08 -6.55
C VAL A 29 -1.52 1.18 -5.94
N GLY A 30 -2.51 1.81 -5.30
CA GLY A 30 -3.64 1.11 -4.67
C GLY A 30 -4.90 1.15 -5.53
N SER A 31 -5.98 0.52 -5.06
CA SER A 31 -7.31 0.73 -5.64
C SER A 31 -7.91 2.06 -5.19
N ALA A 32 -8.70 2.70 -6.05
CA ALA A 32 -9.36 3.94 -5.73
C ALA A 32 -10.45 3.76 -4.65
N PRO A 33 -10.71 4.77 -3.80
CA PRO A 33 -11.83 4.74 -2.87
C PRO A 33 -13.15 4.61 -3.65
N GLU A 34 -13.79 3.46 -3.51
CA GLU A 34 -15.12 3.16 -4.04
C GLU A 34 -16.14 3.01 -2.92
N VAL A 35 -17.43 3.05 -3.29
CA VAL A 35 -18.54 2.86 -2.35
C VAL A 35 -18.64 1.37 -1.99
N ARG A 36 -17.69 0.91 -1.17
CA ARG A 36 -17.55 -0.45 -0.65
C ARG A 36 -17.28 -0.42 0.85
N SER A 37 -17.27 -1.59 1.48
CA SER A 37 -16.78 -1.72 2.85
C SER A 37 -15.36 -1.15 2.97
N ARG A 38 -15.07 -0.57 4.13
CA ARG A 38 -13.76 0.01 4.46
C ARG A 38 -13.13 -0.71 5.63
N ALA A 39 -11.84 -0.49 5.82
CA ALA A 39 -11.23 -0.83 7.10
C ALA A 39 -11.73 0.10 8.22
N GLY A 40 -11.80 -0.44 9.43
CA GLY A 40 -11.91 0.38 10.63
C GLY A 40 -10.55 0.95 11.04
N TRP A 41 -10.50 1.56 12.21
CA TRP A 41 -9.25 1.95 12.85
C TRP A 41 -8.60 0.70 13.44
N ALA A 42 -7.42 0.37 12.94
CA ALA A 42 -6.72 -0.84 13.34
C ALA A 42 -5.74 -0.52 14.48
N LYS A 43 -5.70 -1.41 15.48
CA LYS A 43 -4.65 -1.46 16.49
C LYS A 43 -3.97 -2.81 16.39
N PHE A 44 -2.67 -2.84 16.61
CA PHE A 44 -1.95 -4.09 16.80
C PHE A 44 -0.97 -3.98 17.96
N SER A 45 -0.65 -5.13 18.55
CA SER A 45 0.54 -5.31 19.37
C SER A 45 1.22 -6.63 19.02
N ILE A 46 2.54 -6.67 19.16
CA ILE A 46 3.35 -7.86 18.99
C ILE A 46 4.06 -8.12 20.32
N GLU A 47 3.84 -9.31 20.84
CA GLU A 47 4.36 -9.75 22.12
C GLU A 47 5.25 -10.97 21.98
N ILE A 48 6.32 -11.03 22.76
CA ILE A 48 7.15 -12.24 22.91
C ILE A 48 7.13 -12.64 24.39
N ASP A 49 6.69 -13.87 24.66
CA ASP A 49 6.53 -14.42 26.01
C ASP A 49 5.77 -13.49 26.98
N GLY A 50 4.83 -12.71 26.43
CA GLY A 50 3.98 -11.77 27.17
C GLY A 50 4.51 -10.33 27.26
N GLU A 51 5.73 -10.06 26.79
CA GLU A 51 6.29 -8.70 26.73
C GLU A 51 5.96 -8.04 25.39
N VAL A 52 5.40 -6.82 25.41
CA VAL A 52 5.08 -6.04 24.21
C VAL A 52 6.35 -5.43 23.63
N LEU A 53 6.69 -5.79 22.39
CA LEU A 53 7.86 -5.25 21.67
C LEU A 53 7.50 -4.21 20.61
N SER A 54 6.27 -4.24 20.10
CA SER A 54 5.78 -3.26 19.13
C SER A 54 4.28 -3.12 19.26
N GLU A 55 3.80 -1.88 19.27
CA GLU A 55 2.38 -1.57 19.22
C GLU A 55 2.17 -0.27 18.44
N ASP A 56 1.05 -0.17 17.75
CA ASP A 56 0.65 1.05 17.06
C ASP A 56 -0.85 1.02 16.74
N GLU A 57 -1.38 2.17 16.37
CA GLU A 57 -2.73 2.30 15.85
C GLU A 57 -2.81 3.26 14.66
N PHE A 58 -3.54 2.86 13.61
CA PHE A 58 -3.66 3.65 12.38
C PHE A 58 -4.91 3.28 11.59
N SER A 59 -5.23 4.10 10.58
CA SER A 59 -6.19 3.73 9.56
C SER A 59 -5.47 3.02 8.40
N PRO A 60 -5.70 1.70 8.19
CA PRO A 60 -5.07 0.96 7.11
C PRO A 60 -5.78 1.13 5.75
N TRP A 61 -6.86 1.91 5.68
CA TRP A 61 -7.69 1.96 4.49
C TRP A 61 -6.93 2.53 3.28
N ILE A 62 -6.94 1.78 2.18
CA ILE A 62 -6.39 2.12 0.85
C ILE A 62 -4.87 2.16 0.77
N LEU A 63 -4.20 3.01 1.56
CA LEU A 63 -2.73 3.23 1.48
C LEU A 63 -2.03 3.12 2.84
N GLY A 64 -2.76 2.72 3.88
CA GLY A 64 -2.22 2.53 5.21
C GLY A 64 -1.66 1.12 5.38
N ARG A 65 -0.38 1.04 5.74
CA ARG A 65 0.34 -0.22 5.97
C ARG A 65 1.50 0.02 6.92
N LYS A 66 1.80 -0.94 7.78
CA LYS A 66 2.96 -0.91 8.67
C LYS A 66 3.87 -2.08 8.36
N LYS A 67 5.11 -1.80 7.96
CA LYS A 67 6.17 -2.81 7.90
C LYS A 67 6.82 -2.90 9.26
N ILE A 68 6.99 -4.12 9.75
CA ILE A 68 7.47 -4.42 11.09
C ILE A 68 8.60 -5.43 10.95
N GLU A 69 9.75 -5.06 11.50
CA GLU A 69 10.94 -5.91 11.61
C GLU A 69 11.38 -5.86 13.07
N LEU A 70 11.47 -7.02 13.72
CA LEU A 70 11.80 -7.12 15.14
C LEU A 70 12.81 -8.24 15.37
N GLU A 71 13.68 -8.06 16.36
CA GLU A 71 14.53 -9.13 16.87
C GLU A 71 13.73 -10.02 17.84
N ILE A 72 13.99 -11.32 17.78
CA ILE A 72 13.41 -12.31 18.70
C ILE A 72 14.48 -12.72 19.70
N PRO A 73 14.26 -12.50 21.02
CA PRO A 73 15.19 -12.93 22.06
C PRO A 73 15.50 -14.44 21.99
N LYS A 74 16.72 -14.79 22.40
CA LYS A 74 17.10 -16.20 22.53
C LYS A 74 16.17 -16.93 23.50
N HIS A 75 15.86 -18.17 23.17
CA HIS A 75 15.00 -19.06 23.96
C HIS A 75 13.53 -18.65 24.06
N ALA A 76 13.10 -17.62 23.33
CA ALA A 76 11.70 -17.23 23.23
C ALA A 76 10.81 -18.41 22.85
N LYS A 77 9.63 -18.49 23.46
CA LYS A 77 8.70 -19.62 23.28
C LYS A 77 7.48 -19.26 22.49
N ILE A 78 6.91 -18.09 22.70
CA ILE A 78 5.65 -17.69 22.12
C ILE A 78 5.78 -16.28 21.56
N LEU A 79 5.52 -16.15 20.26
CA LEU A 79 5.26 -14.86 19.61
C LEU A 79 3.76 -14.70 19.43
N THR A 80 3.20 -13.57 19.84
CA THR A 80 1.76 -13.29 19.74
C THR A 80 1.52 -12.02 18.93
N LEU A 81 0.74 -12.13 17.86
CA LEU A 81 0.28 -11.01 17.04
C LEU A 81 -1.16 -10.67 17.41
N LYS A 82 -1.39 -9.56 18.10
CA LYS A 82 -2.74 -9.14 18.54
C LYS A 82 -3.30 -8.08 17.62
N THR A 83 -4.61 -8.14 17.37
CA THR A 83 -5.32 -7.17 16.54
C THR A 83 -6.65 -6.73 17.13
N GLN A 84 -7.00 -5.47 16.86
CA GLN A 84 -8.31 -4.88 17.10
C GLN A 84 -8.72 -4.04 15.88
N ASN A 85 -10.01 -4.02 15.56
CA ASN A 85 -10.55 -3.25 14.45
C ASN A 85 -11.80 -2.46 14.88
N GLU A 86 -11.59 -1.21 15.25
CA GLU A 86 -12.62 -0.34 15.83
C GLU A 86 -13.34 0.47 14.75
N ASP A 87 -14.66 0.61 14.87
CA ASP A 87 -15.39 1.57 14.02
C ASP A 87 -15.32 2.98 14.63
N ARG A 88 -14.20 3.69 14.46
CA ARG A 88 -13.98 5.05 14.99
C ARG A 88 -14.61 6.15 14.13
N ARG A 89 -15.92 6.10 13.88
CA ARG A 89 -16.60 7.19 13.13
C ARG A 89 -16.43 8.53 13.86
N LYS A 90 -15.71 9.46 13.24
CA LYS A 90 -15.70 10.88 13.60
C LYS A 90 -15.88 11.69 12.31
N GLY A 91 -17.13 12.03 11.97
CA GLY A 91 -17.44 12.93 10.84
C GLY A 91 -18.32 12.30 9.76
N GLY A 92 -19.42 12.97 9.44
CA GLY A 92 -20.38 12.59 8.40
C GLY A 92 -19.84 12.84 6.99
N GLY A 93 -20.03 11.87 6.10
CA GLY A 93 -19.77 12.07 4.68
C GLY A 93 -19.99 10.83 3.81
N PHE A 94 -19.69 9.63 4.32
CA PHE A 94 -19.85 8.40 3.56
C PHE A 94 -20.26 7.24 4.48
N ILE A 95 -21.44 6.66 4.24
CA ILE A 95 -21.95 5.48 4.97
C ILE A 95 -21.26 4.24 4.40
N LEU A 96 -19.95 4.11 4.59
CA LEU A 96 -19.22 2.86 4.29
C LEU A 96 -19.14 2.04 5.57
N GLY A 97 -19.71 0.83 5.52
CA GLY A 97 -19.63 -0.13 6.62
C GLY A 97 -18.18 -0.56 6.87
N LYS A 98 -17.85 -0.85 8.13
CA LYS A 98 -16.60 -1.54 8.47
C LYS A 98 -16.68 -2.96 7.88
N GLY A 99 -15.70 -3.33 7.07
CA GLY A 99 -15.55 -4.66 6.50
C GLY A 99 -14.45 -5.46 7.19
N ASP A 100 -14.50 -6.76 6.96
CA ASP A 100 -13.46 -7.70 7.36
C ASP A 100 -12.36 -7.68 6.32
N CYS A 101 -11.20 -7.15 6.71
CA CYS A 101 -10.14 -6.88 5.73
C CYS A 101 -8.74 -6.82 6.34
N LEU A 102 -8.55 -7.04 7.63
CA LEU A 102 -7.21 -6.98 8.21
C LEU A 102 -6.41 -8.26 7.95
N PHE A 103 -5.15 -8.09 7.56
CA PHE A 103 -4.20 -9.18 7.31
C PHE A 103 -2.81 -8.86 7.84
N TRP A 104 -2.09 -9.92 8.22
CA TRP A 104 -0.64 -9.93 8.37
C TRP A 104 -0.05 -10.46 7.07
N GLY A 105 0.51 -9.58 6.23
CA GLY A 105 1.10 -9.91 4.93
C GLY A 105 2.60 -10.20 5.02
N GLY A 106 3.06 -11.20 4.29
CA GLY A 106 4.47 -11.52 4.11
C GLY A 106 5.18 -11.99 5.37
N GLY A 107 4.43 -12.53 6.33
CA GLY A 107 4.95 -12.92 7.64
C GLY A 107 5.95 -14.07 7.55
N GLN A 108 7.13 -13.84 8.11
CA GLN A 108 8.19 -14.83 8.18
C GLN A 108 9.05 -14.65 9.44
N LEU A 109 9.61 -15.76 9.92
CA LEU A 109 10.64 -15.77 10.95
C LEU A 109 12.01 -15.89 10.29
N LEU A 110 12.98 -15.09 10.74
CA LEU A 110 14.39 -15.31 10.47
C LEU A 110 14.93 -16.30 11.50
N LEU A 111 15.63 -17.32 11.03
CA LEU A 111 16.27 -18.34 11.86
C LEU A 111 17.74 -18.00 12.08
N SER A 112 18.30 -18.51 13.18
CA SER A 112 19.71 -18.28 13.54
C SER A 112 20.71 -18.82 12.50
N ASN A 113 20.27 -19.74 11.62
CA ASN A 113 21.07 -20.27 10.51
C ASN A 113 20.96 -19.43 9.21
N GLY A 114 20.27 -18.29 9.24
CA GLY A 114 20.06 -17.40 8.11
C GLY A 114 18.90 -17.77 7.18
N GLN A 115 18.22 -18.90 7.42
CA GLN A 115 17.01 -19.27 6.66
C GLN A 115 15.80 -18.46 7.13
N SER A 116 14.82 -18.30 6.24
CA SER A 116 13.51 -17.72 6.57
C SER A 116 12.45 -18.81 6.56
N LEU A 117 11.56 -18.80 7.55
CA LEU A 117 10.44 -19.74 7.67
C LEU A 117 9.12 -18.96 7.59
N GLN A 118 8.30 -19.26 6.59
CA GLN A 118 7.08 -18.49 6.32
C GLN A 118 5.94 -18.89 7.26
N PHE A 119 4.98 -17.99 7.48
CA PHE A 119 3.82 -18.26 8.31
C PHE A 119 2.98 -19.44 7.80
N SER A 120 2.81 -19.61 6.49
CA SER A 120 2.15 -20.78 5.91
C SER A 120 2.86 -22.11 6.23
N GLU A 121 4.18 -22.12 6.34
CA GLU A 121 4.96 -23.30 6.74
C GLU A 121 4.77 -23.61 8.23
N LEU A 122 4.79 -22.58 9.07
CA LEU A 122 4.45 -22.70 10.50
C LEU A 122 3.04 -23.25 10.70
N GLN A 123 2.08 -22.82 9.88
CA GLN A 123 0.71 -23.32 9.92
C GLN A 123 0.66 -24.82 9.62
N LYS A 124 1.36 -25.28 8.57
CA LYS A 124 1.45 -26.71 8.20
C LYS A 124 2.09 -27.54 9.30
N GLN A 125 3.01 -26.95 10.06
CA GLN A 125 3.66 -27.59 11.21
C GLN A 125 2.81 -27.54 12.50
N GLY A 126 1.60 -26.97 12.46
CA GLY A 126 0.75 -26.83 13.64
C GLY A 126 1.27 -25.84 14.67
N LYS A 127 2.16 -24.92 14.28
CA LYS A 127 2.77 -23.91 15.17
C LYS A 127 1.91 -22.66 15.37
N LEU A 128 0.82 -22.51 14.62
CA LEU A 128 -0.08 -21.36 14.70
C LEU A 128 -1.39 -21.70 15.41
N THR A 129 -1.82 -20.81 16.30
CA THR A 129 -3.15 -20.86 16.93
C THR A 129 -3.86 -19.52 16.74
N PHE A 130 -5.11 -19.56 16.28
CA PHE A 130 -5.94 -18.38 16.04
C PHE A 130 -7.01 -18.28 17.13
N ASN A 131 -6.96 -17.21 17.94
CA ASN A 131 -7.94 -16.96 19.00
C ASN A 131 -8.70 -15.67 18.69
N GLY A 132 -10.02 -15.74 18.51
CA GLY A 132 -10.83 -14.56 18.22
C GLY A 132 -10.53 -13.90 16.86
N ILE A 133 -9.76 -14.57 15.98
CA ILE A 133 -9.51 -14.15 14.61
C ILE A 133 -10.51 -14.85 13.69
N ARG A 134 -11.14 -14.08 12.80
CA ARG A 134 -11.99 -14.62 11.76
C ARG A 134 -11.13 -15.33 10.71
N THR A 135 -11.44 -16.60 10.44
CA THR A 135 -10.71 -17.44 9.47
C THR A 135 -11.60 -17.99 8.34
N ASN A 136 -12.88 -17.63 8.28
CA ASN A 136 -13.84 -18.15 7.30
C ASN A 136 -13.94 -17.22 6.09
N VAL A 137 -14.21 -17.78 4.92
CA VAL A 137 -14.45 -17.03 3.68
C VAL A 137 -15.95 -16.74 3.54
N ASP A 138 -16.31 -15.52 3.14
CA ASP A 138 -17.69 -15.11 2.87
C ASP A 138 -18.35 -16.02 1.85
N GLY A 139 -19.51 -16.57 2.20
CA GLY A 139 -20.29 -17.44 1.31
C GLY A 139 -19.77 -18.88 1.17
N ARG A 140 -18.67 -19.26 1.86
CA ARG A 140 -18.22 -20.66 1.95
C ARG A 140 -18.66 -21.32 3.26
N PRO A 141 -18.79 -22.67 3.31
CA PRO A 141 -19.00 -23.39 4.56
C PRO A 141 -17.89 -23.10 5.59
N ASP A 142 -18.22 -23.08 6.88
CA ASP A 142 -17.26 -22.76 7.95
C ASP A 142 -16.06 -23.72 8.06
N ILE A 143 -16.15 -24.91 7.46
CA ILE A 143 -15.05 -25.87 7.35
C ILE A 143 -13.96 -25.41 6.37
N GLU A 144 -14.31 -24.55 5.40
CA GLU A 144 -13.40 -24.01 4.40
C GLU A 144 -12.77 -22.72 4.92
N LYS A 145 -11.59 -22.86 5.51
CA LYS A 145 -10.82 -21.72 6.02
C LYS A 145 -10.13 -20.97 4.90
N ILE A 146 -9.88 -19.68 5.15
CA ILE A 146 -9.04 -18.81 4.32
C ILE A 146 -7.70 -19.48 4.08
N GLN A 147 -7.32 -19.58 2.81
CA GLN A 147 -6.00 -20.07 2.42
C GLN A 147 -4.96 -18.95 2.46
N THR A 148 -3.68 -19.30 2.54
CA THR A 148 -2.59 -18.32 2.44
C THR A 148 -2.68 -17.57 1.11
N GLY A 149 -2.63 -16.23 1.17
CA GLY A 149 -2.76 -15.35 0.00
C GLY A 149 -4.20 -15.08 -0.45
N GLU A 150 -5.19 -15.68 0.20
CA GLU A 150 -6.62 -15.49 -0.05
C GLU A 150 -7.23 -14.51 0.97
N ASP A 151 -8.14 -13.65 0.51
CA ASP A 151 -8.87 -12.71 1.36
C ASP A 151 -10.22 -13.27 1.87
N TYR A 152 -10.94 -12.48 2.66
CA TYR A 152 -12.25 -12.85 3.22
C TYR A 152 -13.34 -13.08 2.16
N GLY A 153 -13.18 -12.57 0.94
CA GLY A 153 -14.10 -12.69 -0.18
C GLY A 153 -13.57 -13.58 -1.31
N ALA A 154 -12.63 -14.48 -1.04
CA ALA A 154 -12.00 -15.38 -2.02
C ALA A 154 -11.19 -14.68 -3.14
N GLY A 155 -10.75 -13.45 -2.90
CA GLY A 155 -9.83 -12.67 -3.73
C GLY A 155 -8.37 -12.79 -3.27
N PRO A 156 -7.43 -12.16 -3.99
CA PRO A 156 -6.04 -12.06 -3.55
C PRO A 156 -5.88 -11.01 -2.44
N VAL A 157 -5.01 -11.24 -1.46
CA VAL A 157 -4.68 -10.22 -0.45
C VAL A 157 -3.80 -9.12 -1.04
N VAL A 158 -4.29 -7.88 -1.03
CA VAL A 158 -3.59 -6.68 -1.50
C VAL A 158 -3.62 -5.57 -0.44
N ILE A 159 -2.48 -5.33 0.21
CA ILE A 159 -2.36 -4.32 1.27
C ILE A 159 -1.62 -3.10 0.73
N ALA A 160 -2.28 -1.94 0.76
CA ALA A 160 -1.73 -0.67 0.26
C ALA A 160 -1.18 -0.77 -1.19
N GLY A 161 -1.87 -1.53 -2.04
CA GLY A 161 -1.46 -1.75 -3.44
C GLY A 161 -0.37 -2.80 -3.66
N LYS A 162 0.19 -3.37 -2.58
CA LYS A 162 1.17 -4.46 -2.67
C LYS A 162 0.46 -5.81 -2.55
N PRO A 163 0.59 -6.72 -3.54
CA PRO A 163 0.05 -8.07 -3.43
C PRO A 163 0.87 -8.92 -2.45
N PHE A 164 0.17 -9.75 -1.66
CA PHE A 164 0.78 -10.69 -0.70
C PHE A 164 0.28 -12.12 -0.96
N ARG A 165 1.20 -12.98 -1.40
CA ARG A 165 0.94 -14.43 -1.55
C ARG A 165 1.08 -15.19 -0.24
N GLU A 166 1.93 -14.70 0.65
CA GLU A 166 2.04 -15.15 2.03
C GLU A 166 1.22 -14.21 2.90
N SER A 167 0.22 -14.71 3.61
CA SER A 167 -0.63 -13.90 4.47
C SER A 167 -1.32 -14.74 5.54
N LEU A 168 -1.63 -14.11 6.67
CA LEU A 168 -2.54 -14.63 7.68
C LEU A 168 -3.73 -13.69 7.88
N PRO A 169 -4.95 -14.23 8.10
CA PRO A 169 -6.08 -13.43 8.51
C PRO A 169 -5.78 -12.73 9.83
N ALA A 170 -6.21 -11.48 9.95
CA ALA A 170 -5.96 -10.66 11.13
C ALA A 170 -7.21 -9.92 11.62
N GLN A 171 -8.37 -10.13 10.97
CA GLN A 171 -9.63 -9.53 11.39
C GLN A 171 -10.13 -10.17 12.70
N PRO A 172 -10.34 -9.38 13.76
CA PRO A 172 -10.79 -9.90 15.04
C PRO A 172 -12.31 -9.85 15.19
N ASN A 173 -12.88 -10.85 15.86
CA ASN A 173 -14.23 -10.83 16.42
C ASN A 173 -14.21 -10.13 17.80
N GLY A 174 -13.93 -8.82 17.78
CA GLY A 174 -13.64 -8.03 18.99
C GLY A 174 -12.14 -7.84 19.18
N LYS A 175 -11.53 -8.58 20.10
CA LYS A 175 -10.07 -8.71 20.24
C LYS A 175 -9.65 -10.08 19.71
N GLY A 176 -8.60 -10.13 18.90
CA GLY A 176 -8.08 -11.38 18.36
C GLY A 176 -6.58 -11.44 18.42
N GLU A 177 -6.05 -12.66 18.40
CA GLU A 177 -4.62 -12.92 18.39
C GLU A 177 -4.26 -14.16 17.57
N VAL A 178 -3.07 -14.12 16.98
CA VAL A 178 -2.39 -15.28 16.40
C VAL A 178 -1.19 -15.59 17.29
N ARG A 179 -1.15 -16.78 17.88
CA ARG A 179 0.01 -17.29 18.62
C ARG A 179 0.86 -18.16 17.74
N ILE A 180 2.17 -17.98 17.83
CA ILE A 180 3.20 -18.70 17.08
C ILE A 180 4.12 -19.36 18.09
N ASP A 181 4.15 -20.69 18.11
CA ASP A 181 5.08 -21.46 18.94
C ASP A 181 6.48 -21.45 18.31
N LEU A 182 7.41 -20.80 18.99
CA LEU A 182 8.82 -20.66 18.60
C LEU A 182 9.69 -21.82 19.09
N SER A 183 9.12 -22.76 19.87
CA SER A 183 9.88 -23.86 20.45
C SER A 183 10.57 -24.69 19.36
N ASN A 184 11.88 -24.86 19.54
CA ASN A 184 12.78 -25.60 18.66
C ASN A 184 12.99 -25.01 17.25
N LEU A 185 12.58 -23.75 17.02
CA LEU A 185 12.81 -23.08 15.74
C LEU A 185 14.13 -22.29 15.68
N ASN A 186 14.69 -21.89 16.84
CA ASN A 186 15.85 -20.99 16.92
C ASN A 186 15.65 -19.69 16.10
N ALA A 187 14.42 -19.17 16.11
CA ALA A 187 14.08 -17.89 15.49
C ALA A 187 14.78 -16.73 16.21
N ASN A 188 15.34 -15.80 15.45
CA ASN A 188 16.02 -14.60 15.96
C ASN A 188 15.46 -13.30 15.38
N GLY A 189 14.50 -13.37 14.46
CA GLY A 189 13.82 -12.19 13.94
C GLY A 189 12.44 -12.48 13.36
N LEU A 190 11.62 -11.43 13.28
CA LEU A 190 10.32 -11.40 12.64
C LEU A 190 10.32 -10.31 11.56
N SER A 191 9.78 -10.63 10.39
CA SER A 191 9.42 -9.64 9.37
C SER A 191 7.97 -9.87 8.94
N VAL A 192 7.13 -8.85 9.08
CA VAL A 192 5.71 -8.92 8.69
C VAL A 192 5.19 -7.52 8.35
N GLU A 193 4.15 -7.46 7.52
CA GLU A 193 3.43 -6.22 7.24
C GLU A 193 1.99 -6.32 7.71
N PHE A 194 1.49 -5.27 8.36
CA PHE A 194 0.10 -5.20 8.82
C PHE A 194 -0.66 -4.15 8.03
N GLY A 195 -1.89 -4.49 7.63
CA GLY A 195 -2.79 -3.54 7.01
C GLY A 195 -4.10 -4.16 6.59
N ALA A 196 -4.80 -3.46 5.70
CA ALA A 196 -6.10 -3.88 5.21
C ALA A 196 -6.03 -4.23 3.73
N ASP A 197 -6.60 -5.37 3.40
CA ASP A 197 -6.95 -5.74 2.05
C ASP A 197 -8.01 -4.79 1.47
N TYR A 198 -7.75 -4.30 0.26
CA TYR A 198 -8.71 -3.50 -0.47
C TYR A 198 -8.43 -3.51 -1.99
N PRO A 199 -9.45 -3.78 -2.83
CA PRO A 199 -10.84 -4.11 -2.48
C PRO A 199 -10.97 -5.58 -2.08
N GLN A 200 -11.91 -5.91 -1.20
CA GLN A 200 -12.15 -7.31 -0.83
C GLN A 200 -12.75 -8.10 -2.00
N GLY A 201 -12.34 -9.36 -2.11
CA GLY A 201 -12.82 -10.33 -3.07
C GLY A 201 -12.23 -10.13 -4.46
N GLN A 202 -12.84 -10.79 -5.44
CA GLN A 202 -12.39 -10.71 -6.82
C GLN A 202 -12.55 -9.28 -7.38
N VAL A 203 -11.45 -8.73 -7.88
CA VAL A 203 -11.42 -7.39 -8.48
C VAL A 203 -11.75 -7.45 -9.97
N SER A 204 -12.56 -6.50 -10.44
CA SER A 204 -12.86 -6.41 -11.88
C SER A 204 -11.67 -5.83 -12.64
N LYS A 205 -11.52 -6.18 -13.92
CA LYS A 205 -10.51 -5.58 -14.80
C LYS A 205 -10.63 -4.06 -14.99
N TYR A 206 -11.78 -3.45 -14.64
CA TYR A 206 -12.04 -2.01 -14.76
C TYR A 206 -11.95 -1.27 -13.42
N GLN A 207 -11.20 -1.83 -12.46
CA GLN A 207 -10.96 -1.19 -11.17
C GLN A 207 -10.13 0.09 -11.36
N ARG A 208 -10.59 1.21 -10.79
CA ARG A 208 -9.78 2.43 -10.77
C ARG A 208 -8.66 2.30 -9.76
N HIS A 209 -7.52 2.88 -10.08
CA HIS A 209 -6.36 2.92 -9.20
C HIS A 209 -6.14 4.32 -8.60
N THR A 210 -5.45 4.36 -7.46
CA THR A 210 -4.91 5.58 -6.86
C THR A 210 -3.40 5.45 -6.86
N PHE A 211 -2.75 6.46 -7.43
CA PHE A 211 -1.30 6.62 -7.39
C PHE A 211 -0.95 7.60 -6.27
N SER A 212 0.05 7.27 -5.46
CA SER A 212 0.57 8.13 -4.42
C SER A 212 2.08 8.03 -4.34
N VAL A 213 2.71 9.16 -4.02
CA VAL A 213 4.14 9.28 -3.78
C VAL A 213 4.32 9.76 -2.35
N ARG A 214 5.19 9.08 -1.60
CA ARG A 214 5.49 9.42 -0.22
C ARG A 214 6.99 9.66 -0.04
N SER A 215 7.31 10.67 0.75
CA SER A 215 8.64 10.92 1.32
C SER A 215 8.51 11.15 2.82
N LYS A 216 9.64 11.06 3.55
CA LYS A 216 9.73 11.39 4.97
C LYS A 216 10.67 12.59 5.14
N GLY A 217 10.25 13.57 5.93
CA GLY A 217 11.02 14.79 6.21
C GLY A 217 10.16 15.87 6.84
N GLU A 218 10.77 16.99 7.22
CA GLU A 218 10.08 18.17 7.78
C GLU A 218 9.34 18.99 6.71
N SER A 219 9.76 18.87 5.45
CA SER A 219 9.12 19.46 4.28
C SER A 219 9.07 18.46 3.14
N ALA A 220 8.13 18.66 2.22
CA ALA A 220 7.97 17.81 1.06
C ALA A 220 7.70 18.65 -0.19
N GLN A 221 8.40 18.29 -1.26
CA GLN A 221 8.20 18.84 -2.60
C GLN A 221 8.19 17.68 -3.58
N PHE A 222 7.22 17.68 -4.48
CA PHE A 222 7.06 16.62 -5.47
C PHE A 222 6.99 17.22 -6.86
N LEU A 223 7.67 16.57 -7.80
CA LEU A 223 7.51 16.83 -9.21
C LEU A 223 7.00 15.55 -9.87
N THR A 224 5.81 15.62 -10.44
CA THR A 224 5.16 14.50 -11.11
C THR A 224 4.72 14.96 -12.49
N VAL A 225 5.02 14.16 -13.51
CA VAL A 225 4.49 14.34 -14.87
C VAL A 225 3.46 13.23 -15.11
N ILE A 226 2.28 13.61 -15.60
CA ILE A 226 1.23 12.68 -15.99
C ILE A 226 0.99 12.86 -17.47
N GLU A 227 1.16 11.80 -18.25
CA GLU A 227 0.87 11.77 -19.67
C GLU A 227 -0.38 10.93 -19.90
N PRO A 228 -1.56 11.55 -20.07
CA PRO A 228 -2.74 10.84 -20.55
C PRO A 228 -2.66 10.61 -22.07
N PHE A 229 -3.10 9.44 -22.54
CA PHE A 229 -3.13 9.10 -23.96
C PHE A 229 -4.30 8.16 -24.29
N GLU A 230 -4.72 8.14 -25.56
CA GLU A 230 -5.92 7.41 -26.00
C GLU A 230 -5.64 5.92 -26.23
N GLU A 231 -4.43 5.58 -26.69
CA GLU A 231 -3.99 4.21 -26.96
C GLU A 231 -2.57 3.99 -26.45
N GLU A 232 -2.23 2.78 -25.99
CA GLU A 232 -0.91 2.46 -25.44
C GLU A 232 0.27 2.85 -26.37
N SER A 233 0.07 2.70 -27.68
CA SER A 233 1.05 3.06 -28.71
C SER A 233 1.28 4.58 -28.86
N SER A 234 0.36 5.40 -28.35
CA SER A 234 0.33 6.85 -28.53
C SER A 234 1.05 7.66 -27.44
N SER A 235 1.58 6.99 -26.40
CA SER A 235 2.51 7.62 -25.45
C SER A 235 3.68 8.28 -26.21
N MET A 236 3.99 9.53 -25.89
CA MET A 236 5.02 10.35 -26.53
C MET A 236 6.22 10.61 -25.63
N ILE A 237 6.07 10.53 -24.31
CA ILE A 237 7.20 10.73 -23.40
C ILE A 237 8.15 9.53 -23.51
N LYS A 238 9.42 9.85 -23.75
CA LYS A 238 10.52 8.90 -23.70
C LYS A 238 11.16 8.85 -22.32
N ALA A 239 11.32 10.00 -21.67
CA ALA A 239 11.91 10.11 -20.34
C ALA A 239 11.53 11.41 -19.64
N VAL A 240 11.45 11.36 -18.32
CA VAL A 240 11.32 12.53 -17.44
C VAL A 240 12.50 12.53 -16.48
N GLU A 241 13.16 13.68 -16.37
CA GLU A 241 14.31 13.89 -15.49
C GLU A 241 14.08 15.16 -14.66
N ALA A 242 14.13 15.05 -13.33
CA ALA A 242 14.24 16.23 -12.48
C ALA A 242 15.70 16.68 -12.37
N LEU A 243 15.99 17.89 -12.86
CA LEU A 243 17.30 18.49 -12.65
C LEU A 243 17.47 19.01 -11.23
N SER A 244 16.37 19.45 -10.62
CA SER A 244 16.29 19.93 -9.24
C SER A 244 14.88 19.73 -8.71
N ALA A 245 14.62 20.10 -7.45
CA ALA A 245 13.28 20.07 -6.86
C ALA A 245 12.28 21.00 -7.57
N THR A 246 12.75 21.88 -8.45
CA THR A 246 11.95 22.91 -9.15
C THR A 246 12.12 22.90 -10.66
N GLU A 247 12.86 21.95 -11.23
CA GLU A 247 13.14 21.94 -12.66
C GLU A 247 13.05 20.52 -13.25
N LEU A 248 12.29 20.40 -14.34
CA LEU A 248 12.07 19.18 -15.10
C LEU A 248 12.60 19.29 -16.52
N LYS A 249 13.07 18.17 -17.03
CA LYS A 249 13.33 17.90 -18.43
C LYS A 249 12.46 16.73 -18.88
N VAL A 250 11.63 16.94 -19.88
CA VAL A 250 10.86 15.87 -20.53
C VAL A 250 11.44 15.66 -21.92
N SER A 251 11.81 14.43 -22.26
CA SER A 251 12.27 14.07 -23.60
C SER A 251 11.17 13.31 -24.30
N LEU A 252 10.79 13.74 -25.51
CA LEU A 252 9.75 13.10 -26.33
C LEU A 252 10.37 12.15 -27.36
N LYS A 253 9.58 11.17 -27.83
CA LYS A 253 9.99 10.15 -28.81
C LYS A 253 10.39 10.75 -30.17
N ASP A 254 9.86 11.92 -30.53
CA ASP A 254 10.16 12.62 -31.79
C ASP A 254 11.38 13.56 -31.74
N GLY A 255 12.15 13.50 -30.65
CA GLY A 255 13.36 14.29 -30.43
C GLY A 255 13.11 15.68 -29.86
N ARG A 256 11.86 16.07 -29.58
CA ARG A 256 11.57 17.30 -28.81
C ARG A 256 11.94 17.13 -27.34
N GLN A 257 12.21 18.26 -26.69
CA GLN A 257 12.49 18.33 -25.27
C GLN A 257 11.71 19.48 -24.63
N HIS A 258 11.10 19.24 -23.48
CA HIS A 258 10.50 20.28 -22.65
C HIS A 258 11.38 20.57 -21.46
N ARG A 259 11.56 21.86 -21.14
CA ARG A 259 12.13 22.35 -19.90
C ARG A 259 11.06 23.10 -19.13
N ILE A 260 10.78 22.66 -17.91
CA ILE A 260 9.80 23.28 -17.03
C ILE A 260 10.54 23.73 -15.78
N SER A 261 10.40 25.00 -15.40
CA SER A 261 10.98 25.54 -14.17
C SER A 261 9.90 26.22 -13.34
N ILE A 262 9.92 25.99 -12.04
CA ILE A 262 8.95 26.54 -11.08
C ILE A 262 9.70 27.38 -10.06
N LYS A 263 9.22 28.58 -9.74
CA LYS A 263 9.82 29.48 -8.76
C LYS A 263 8.78 30.00 -7.77
N GLY A 264 9.22 30.41 -6.59
CA GLY A 264 8.36 31.05 -5.59
C GLY A 264 7.42 30.09 -4.84
N LEU A 265 7.61 28.78 -4.92
CA LEU A 265 6.73 27.78 -4.27
C LEU A 265 6.77 27.81 -2.73
N HIS A 266 7.85 28.33 -2.13
CA HIS A 266 8.15 28.22 -0.70
C HIS A 266 8.13 29.57 0.05
N ARG A 267 7.68 30.65 -0.59
CA ARG A 267 7.67 32.01 -0.01
C ARG A 267 6.27 32.64 -0.19
N GLU A 268 6.01 33.75 0.48
CA GLU A 268 4.83 34.61 0.21
C GLU A 268 4.87 35.24 -1.21
N ASP A 269 5.94 35.00 -1.97
CA ASP A 269 6.09 35.41 -3.37
C ASP A 269 5.03 34.74 -4.27
N LYS A 270 4.59 35.44 -5.31
CA LYS A 270 3.70 34.88 -6.34
C LYS A 270 4.42 33.75 -7.08
N PRO A 271 3.89 32.51 -7.08
CA PRO A 271 4.52 31.41 -7.80
C PRO A 271 4.53 31.69 -9.31
N SER A 272 5.61 31.29 -9.98
CA SER A 272 5.72 31.39 -11.45
C SER A 272 6.25 30.11 -12.05
N VAL A 273 5.79 29.83 -13.27
CA VAL A 273 6.20 28.69 -14.08
C VAL A 273 6.73 29.21 -15.41
N SER A 274 7.84 28.64 -15.87
CA SER A 274 8.31 28.82 -17.25
C SER A 274 8.40 27.48 -17.95
N PHE A 275 7.92 27.44 -19.18
CA PHE A 275 7.99 26.30 -20.08
C PHE A 275 8.78 26.67 -21.33
N LYS A 276 9.64 25.77 -21.80
CA LYS A 276 10.33 25.89 -23.09
C LYS A 276 10.32 24.55 -23.82
N GLU A 277 9.91 24.56 -25.07
CA GLU A 277 10.06 23.42 -25.98
C GLU A 277 11.27 23.62 -26.89
N PHE A 278 12.06 22.56 -27.06
CA PHE A 278 13.25 22.54 -27.91
C PHE A 278 13.18 21.40 -28.92
N LYS A 279 13.80 21.57 -30.08
CA LYS A 279 14.15 20.49 -31.01
C LYS A 279 15.51 20.78 -31.63
N ALA A 280 16.42 19.81 -31.60
CA ALA A 280 17.79 19.97 -32.09
C ALA A 280 18.49 21.25 -31.56
N GLY A 281 18.29 21.56 -30.27
CA GLY A 281 18.87 22.73 -29.60
C GLY A 281 18.19 24.08 -29.87
N LYS A 282 17.21 24.16 -30.77
CA LYS A 282 16.45 25.39 -31.05
C LYS A 282 15.17 25.44 -30.23
N VAL A 283 14.85 26.60 -29.67
CA VAL A 283 13.55 26.84 -29.01
C VAL A 283 12.46 26.90 -30.06
N LEU A 284 11.42 26.09 -29.89
CA LEU A 284 10.22 26.08 -30.74
C LEU A 284 9.08 26.89 -30.11
N ALA A 285 8.95 26.84 -28.79
CA ALA A 285 7.92 27.56 -28.03
C ALA A 285 8.43 27.92 -26.62
N GLU A 286 7.90 29.00 -26.06
CA GLU A 286 8.17 29.45 -24.69
C GLU A 286 6.89 30.05 -24.08
N GLU A 287 6.60 29.69 -22.84
CA GLU A 287 5.48 30.23 -22.05
C GLU A 287 5.94 30.59 -20.64
N LYS A 288 5.36 31.66 -20.07
CA LYS A 288 5.64 32.17 -18.72
C LYS A 288 4.37 32.71 -18.08
N SER A 289 4.17 32.42 -16.79
CA SER A 289 3.05 32.92 -15.96
C SER A 289 3.41 34.14 -15.12
#